data_AF-A0A7X5BC81-F1
#
_entry.id   AF-A0A7X5BC81-F1
#
_cell.length_a   1.000
_cell.length_b   1.000
_cell.length_c   1.000
_cell.angle_alpha   90.00
_cell.angle_beta   90.00
_cell.angle_gamma   90.00
#
_symmetry.space_group_name_H-M   'P 1'
#
loop_
_entity.id
_entity.type
_entity.pdbx_description
1 polymer ?
#
loop_
_entity_poly.entity_id
_entity_poly.type
_entity_poly.pdbx_seq_one_letter_code
_entity_poly.pdbx_strand_id
1 'polypeptide(L)'
;MVKRYFSLSIQISTLFMVLVVFIGMILIMVGSHYSKQLVQVSLTQSHQEKREKIEQTFQQGIAPIITTLDFMAFSHFIDGHYPIDEDIRSLNALNLIFQQNPYLVTVYFGNENGDFTMLVPLFNEQSKQRYQAPQEAHLLINETLVNGYSRITFLDQHFIPIQQTEHHDTPFDPRVRPWFVNAKSDGAIRLTEPYFFYFINQYGVSLSRRSLDQKKVVGADFTLDGLSEQLSNIAYTANTQLALFDQNFQLLAQHNTSMTFREPSSGDQTPFSSSIFANLTSEAAKKSTLKTFTFADQSWIGANSLIKLSPEVNLILAHATPENDLMATLLSIRDKQIFLALFMLSISFLFVRFVSNRIAKPLSDLVVQTGNISRFDFQKTRYPKSIIKEVADLTKSIELMEHTLHDLLRLLRDAASNQDFDVFAKTIT
;
A
#
# COMPACT_ATOMS: atom_id res chain seq x y z
N MET A 1 -9.84 56.04 -40.52
CA MET A 1 -9.62 54.81 -39.71
C MET A 1 -10.98 54.18 -39.42
N VAL A 2 -11.28 53.03 -40.00
CA VAL A 2 -12.56 52.33 -39.77
C VAL A 2 -12.46 51.58 -38.44
N LYS A 3 -13.25 51.98 -37.44
CA LYS A 3 -13.36 51.24 -36.17
C LYS A 3 -14.05 49.90 -36.46
N ARG A 4 -13.34 48.79 -36.27
CA ARG A 4 -13.91 47.43 -36.29
C ARG A 4 -14.64 47.21 -34.98
N TYR A 5 -15.97 47.12 -35.03
CA TYR A 5 -16.80 46.75 -33.89
C TYR A 5 -16.98 45.22 -33.89
N PHE A 6 -16.60 44.57 -32.79
CA PHE A 6 -16.83 43.14 -32.59
C PHE A 6 -18.27 42.90 -32.13
N SER A 7 -18.88 41.77 -32.50
CA SER A 7 -20.24 41.45 -32.06
C SER A 7 -20.29 41.32 -30.54
N LEU A 8 -21.42 41.74 -29.94
CA LEU A 8 -21.66 41.65 -28.51
C LEU A 8 -21.54 40.20 -27.98
N SER A 9 -21.83 39.20 -28.83
CA SER A 9 -21.64 37.78 -28.49
C SER A 9 -20.18 37.42 -28.29
N ILE A 10 -19.29 37.94 -29.14
CA ILE A 10 -17.85 37.66 -29.05
C ILE A 10 -17.31 38.24 -27.75
N GLN A 11 -17.65 39.49 -27.42
CA GLN A 11 -17.18 40.15 -26.20
C GLN A 11 -17.64 39.44 -24.92
N ILE A 12 -18.93 39.11 -24.82
CA ILE A 12 -19.48 38.38 -23.66
C ILE A 12 -18.85 36.99 -23.57
N SER A 13 -18.75 36.26 -24.69
CA SER A 13 -18.14 34.93 -24.72
C SER A 13 -16.66 34.98 -24.31
N THR A 14 -15.87 35.93 -24.82
CA THR A 14 -14.46 36.09 -24.43
C THR A 14 -14.30 36.46 -22.96
N LEU A 15 -15.14 37.36 -22.42
CA LEU A 15 -15.08 37.75 -21.01
C LEU A 15 -15.32 36.56 -20.09
N PHE A 16 -16.41 35.81 -20.33
CA PHE A 16 -16.73 34.62 -19.55
C PHE A 16 -15.72 33.49 -19.77
N MET A 17 -15.18 33.33 -20.98
CA MET A 17 -14.14 32.35 -21.27
C MET A 17 -12.86 32.64 -20.48
N VAL A 18 -12.41 33.89 -20.47
CA VAL A 18 -11.24 34.32 -19.68
C VAL A 18 -11.48 34.06 -18.20
N LEU A 19 -12.67 34.38 -17.68
CA LEU A 19 -13.04 34.12 -16.29
C LEU A 19 -12.99 32.62 -15.96
N VAL A 20 -13.57 31.76 -16.80
CA VAL A 20 -13.59 30.30 -16.59
C VAL A 20 -12.19 29.72 -16.66
N VAL A 21 -11.37 30.14 -17.62
CA VAL A 21 -9.98 29.68 -17.73
C VAL A 21 -9.17 30.13 -16.51
N PHE A 22 -9.35 31.37 -16.06
CA PHE A 22 -8.67 31.90 -14.89
C PHE A 22 -9.04 31.13 -13.60
N ILE A 23 -10.34 30.92 -13.37
CA ILE A 23 -10.82 30.13 -12.22
C ILE A 23 -10.32 28.68 -12.32
N GLY A 24 -10.37 28.08 -13.51
CA GLY A 24 -9.87 26.72 -13.75
C GLY A 24 -8.37 26.59 -13.48
N MET A 25 -7.57 27.56 -13.92
CA MET A 25 -6.13 27.58 -13.68
C MET A 25 -5.81 27.72 -12.18
N ILE A 26 -6.55 28.57 -11.46
CA ILE A 26 -6.42 28.69 -9.99
C ILE A 26 -6.80 27.37 -9.31
N LEU A 27 -7.92 26.75 -9.69
CA LEU A 27 -8.36 25.48 -9.10
C LEU A 27 -7.36 24.35 -9.34
N ILE A 28 -6.78 24.26 -10.54
CA ILE A 28 -5.72 23.28 -10.86
C ILE A 28 -4.47 23.56 -10.03
N MET A 29 -4.05 24.82 -9.93
CA MET A 29 -2.87 25.21 -9.16
C MET A 29 -3.05 24.88 -7.66
N VAL A 30 -4.16 25.31 -7.07
CA VAL A 30 -4.52 25.05 -5.67
C VAL A 30 -4.68 23.55 -5.43
N GLY A 31 -5.38 22.83 -6.31
CA GLY A 31 -5.56 21.38 -6.21
C GLY A 31 -4.24 20.62 -6.26
N SER A 32 -3.31 21.02 -7.15
CA SER A 32 -1.98 20.41 -7.23
C SER A 32 -1.14 20.67 -5.98
N HIS A 33 -1.28 21.84 -5.35
CA HIS A 33 -0.58 22.20 -4.12
C HIS A 33 -1.13 21.41 -2.92
N TYR A 34 -2.45 21.37 -2.73
CA TYR A 34 -3.09 20.59 -1.67
C TYR A 34 -2.85 19.09 -1.84
N SER A 35 -2.88 18.59 -3.08
CA SER A 35 -2.55 17.20 -3.38
C SER A 35 -1.13 16.87 -2.92
N LYS A 36 -0.12 17.70 -3.22
CA LYS A 36 1.27 17.48 -2.74
C LYS A 36 1.37 17.44 -1.20
N GLN A 37 0.68 18.33 -0.50
CA GLN A 37 0.70 18.35 0.98
C GLN A 37 -0.01 17.13 1.59
N LEU A 38 -1.19 16.78 1.06
CA LEU A 38 -1.93 15.58 1.46
C LEU A 38 -1.11 14.32 1.20
N VAL A 39 -0.39 14.27 0.08
CA VAL A 39 0.50 13.16 -0.26
C VAL A 39 1.59 12.98 0.78
N GLN A 40 2.30 14.03 1.18
CA GLN A 40 3.37 13.89 2.18
C GLN A 40 2.86 13.42 3.55
N VAL A 41 1.74 13.96 4.03
CA VAL A 41 1.15 13.55 5.33
C VAL A 41 0.60 12.12 5.26
N SER A 42 -0.07 11.78 4.16
CA SER A 42 -0.62 10.44 3.94
C SER A 42 0.47 9.39 3.73
N LEU A 43 1.60 9.75 3.11
CA LEU A 43 2.76 8.88 2.96
C LEU A 43 3.32 8.47 4.32
N THR A 44 3.59 9.42 5.22
CA THR A 44 4.14 9.11 6.54
C THR A 44 3.18 8.26 7.39
N GLN A 45 1.88 8.57 7.35
CA GLN A 45 0.89 7.81 8.11
C GLN A 45 0.68 6.40 7.54
N SER A 46 0.54 6.27 6.22
CA SER A 46 0.39 4.96 5.57
C SER A 46 1.64 4.09 5.76
N HIS A 47 2.83 4.70 5.74
CA HIS A 47 4.06 3.99 6.08
C HIS A 47 4.06 3.46 7.50
N GLN A 48 3.68 4.30 8.45
CA GLN A 48 3.64 3.91 9.86
C GLN A 48 2.67 2.74 10.07
N GLU A 49 1.47 2.81 9.49
CA GLU A 49 0.47 1.73 9.55
C GLU A 49 1.02 0.42 8.96
N LYS A 50 1.67 0.49 7.78
CA LYS A 50 2.26 -0.68 7.13
C LYS A 50 3.42 -1.27 7.93
N ARG A 51 4.28 -0.41 8.49
CA ARG A 51 5.37 -0.80 9.38
C ARG A 51 4.84 -1.55 10.60
N GLU A 52 3.90 -0.95 11.31
CA GLU A 52 3.26 -1.55 12.49
C GLU A 52 2.62 -2.89 12.13
N LYS A 53 2.00 -2.98 10.95
CA LYS A 53 1.45 -4.24 10.44
C LYS A 53 2.53 -5.31 10.22
N ILE A 54 3.67 -4.97 9.62
CA ILE A 54 4.78 -5.94 9.44
C ILE A 54 5.29 -6.44 10.80
N GLU A 55 5.55 -5.52 11.72
CA GLU A 55 6.02 -5.85 13.07
C GLU A 55 5.04 -6.76 13.81
N GLN A 56 3.76 -6.39 13.81
CA GLN A 56 2.71 -7.18 14.45
C GLN A 56 2.56 -8.55 13.81
N THR A 57 2.55 -8.64 12.49
CA THR A 57 2.43 -9.91 11.79
C THR A 57 3.63 -10.82 12.06
N PHE A 58 4.85 -10.28 12.09
CA PHE A 58 6.03 -11.07 12.46
C PHE A 58 5.96 -11.52 13.92
N GLN A 59 5.64 -10.62 14.85
CA GLN A 59 5.53 -10.94 16.28
C GLN A 59 4.43 -11.99 16.54
N GLN A 60 3.26 -11.85 15.91
CA GLN A 60 2.16 -12.81 15.98
C GLN A 60 2.54 -14.18 15.40
N GLY A 61 3.41 -14.21 14.38
CA GLY A 61 3.92 -15.45 13.81
C GLY A 61 4.92 -16.20 14.70
N ILE A 62 5.58 -15.53 15.65
CA ILE A 62 6.56 -16.19 16.54
C ILE A 62 5.97 -16.45 17.95
N ALA A 63 4.98 -15.67 18.38
CA ALA A 63 4.39 -15.78 19.72
C ALA A 63 3.90 -17.20 20.09
N PRO A 64 3.21 -17.97 19.21
CA PRO A 64 2.80 -19.34 19.53
C PRO A 64 3.98 -20.25 19.87
N ILE A 65 5.13 -20.04 19.22
CA ILE A 65 6.33 -20.86 19.40
C ILE A 65 6.97 -20.59 20.77
N ILE A 66 6.97 -19.32 21.20
CA ILE A 66 7.37 -18.94 22.57
C ILE A 66 6.51 -19.68 23.60
N THR A 67 5.19 -19.65 23.42
CA THR A 67 4.27 -20.37 24.31
C THR A 67 4.48 -21.88 24.27
N THR A 68 4.78 -22.46 23.11
CA THR A 68 5.11 -23.89 22.99
C THR A 68 6.38 -24.25 23.75
N LEU A 69 7.44 -23.46 23.62
CA LEU A 69 8.68 -23.67 24.39
C LEU A 69 8.42 -23.56 25.89
N ASP A 70 7.60 -22.60 26.31
CA ASP A 70 7.21 -22.47 27.71
C ASP A 70 6.46 -23.69 28.21
N PHE A 71 5.45 -24.14 27.48
CA PHE A 71 4.68 -25.33 27.81
C PHE A 71 5.57 -26.58 27.87
N MET A 72 6.42 -26.80 26.86
CA MET A 72 7.34 -27.94 26.84
C MET A 72 8.28 -27.92 28.04
N ALA A 73 8.86 -26.77 28.39
CA ALA A 73 9.79 -26.63 29.52
C ALA A 73 9.16 -26.92 30.90
N PHE A 74 7.84 -26.81 31.02
CA PHE A 74 7.08 -27.05 32.26
C PHE A 74 6.26 -28.34 32.25
N SER A 75 6.21 -29.07 31.13
CA SER A 75 5.35 -30.25 30.99
C SER A 75 6.15 -31.55 31.13
N HIS A 76 5.43 -32.62 31.49
CA HIS A 76 6.01 -33.96 31.54
C HIS A 76 6.31 -34.55 30.15
N PHE A 77 5.93 -33.86 29.07
CA PHE A 77 6.25 -34.28 27.70
C PHE A 77 7.75 -34.47 27.50
N ILE A 78 8.56 -33.60 28.10
CA ILE A 78 10.01 -33.69 28.02
C ILE A 78 10.61 -34.58 29.11
N ASP A 79 9.84 -35.03 30.11
CA ASP A 79 10.29 -35.84 31.26
C ASP A 79 10.30 -37.34 30.99
N GLY A 80 9.58 -37.77 29.95
CA GLY A 80 9.17 -39.15 29.71
C GLY A 80 10.30 -40.18 29.70
N HIS A 81 10.10 -41.24 30.49
CA HIS A 81 10.78 -42.53 30.41
C HIS A 81 10.09 -43.49 29.40
N TYR A 82 9.10 -42.99 28.66
CA TYR A 82 8.29 -43.72 27.67
C TYR A 82 8.56 -43.18 26.26
N PRO A 83 8.37 -44.00 25.20
CA PRO A 83 8.55 -43.57 23.82
C PRO A 83 7.63 -42.38 23.49
N ILE A 84 8.18 -41.30 22.93
CA ILE A 84 7.44 -40.05 22.67
C ILE A 84 6.34 -40.25 21.63
N ASP A 85 6.51 -41.22 20.74
CA ASP A 85 5.53 -41.67 19.76
C ASP A 85 4.24 -42.24 20.39
N GLU A 86 4.25 -42.61 21.67
CA GLU A 86 3.06 -43.08 22.39
C GLU A 86 2.20 -41.92 22.98
N ASP A 87 2.73 -40.70 23.10
CA ASP A 87 1.99 -39.54 23.63
C ASP A 87 1.22 -38.79 22.52
N ILE A 88 0.22 -39.48 21.96
CA ILE A 88 -0.62 -38.98 20.86
C ILE A 88 -1.23 -37.60 21.16
N ARG A 89 -1.54 -37.28 22.44
CA ARG A 89 -2.16 -35.99 22.79
C ARG A 89 -1.17 -34.84 22.60
N SER A 90 0.06 -35.02 23.09
CA SER A 90 1.12 -34.03 22.90
C SER A 90 1.51 -33.90 21.44
N LEU A 91 1.57 -35.01 20.69
CA LEU A 91 1.85 -34.97 19.24
C LEU A 91 0.77 -34.22 18.46
N ASN A 92 -0.52 -34.43 18.77
CA ASN A 92 -1.61 -33.66 18.17
C ASN A 92 -1.49 -32.17 18.48
N ALA A 93 -1.17 -31.80 19.73
CA ALA A 93 -0.97 -30.41 20.11
C ALA A 93 0.21 -29.77 19.36
N LEU A 94 1.34 -30.46 19.26
CA LEU A 94 2.51 -29.99 18.50
C LEU A 94 2.23 -29.88 17.00
N ASN A 95 1.47 -30.81 16.43
CA ASN A 95 1.08 -30.73 15.03
C ASN A 95 0.26 -29.47 14.70
N LEU A 96 -0.62 -29.03 15.60
CA LEU A 96 -1.33 -27.76 15.43
C LEU A 96 -0.37 -26.56 15.41
N ILE A 97 0.68 -26.59 16.23
CA ILE A 97 1.71 -25.56 16.22
C ILE A 97 2.46 -25.56 14.89
N PHE A 98 2.89 -26.71 14.39
CA PHE A 98 3.54 -26.78 13.08
C PHE A 98 2.64 -26.29 11.94
N GLN A 99 1.35 -26.63 11.96
CA GLN A 99 0.39 -26.19 10.94
C GLN A 99 0.19 -24.66 10.93
N GLN A 100 0.22 -24.04 12.12
CA GLN A 100 0.08 -22.59 12.24
C GLN A 100 1.39 -21.83 11.96
N ASN A 101 2.53 -22.52 12.01
CA ASN A 101 3.86 -21.93 11.90
C ASN A 101 4.68 -22.65 10.81
N PRO A 102 4.42 -22.40 9.52
CA PRO A 102 5.04 -23.14 8.42
C PRO A 102 6.57 -22.98 8.32
N TYR A 103 7.13 -21.94 8.96
CA TYR A 103 8.58 -21.68 9.02
C TYR A 103 9.27 -22.30 10.24
N LEU A 104 8.52 -22.93 11.16
CA LEU A 104 9.08 -23.68 12.27
C LEU A 104 9.54 -25.05 11.77
N VAL A 105 10.86 -25.27 11.74
CA VAL A 105 11.44 -26.45 11.09
C VAL A 105 11.49 -27.66 12.02
N THR A 106 11.69 -27.44 13.32
CA THR A 106 11.66 -28.52 14.32
C THR A 106 11.44 -27.94 15.71
N VAL A 107 10.85 -28.75 16.59
CA VAL A 107 10.98 -28.59 18.04
C VAL A 107 11.72 -29.79 18.61
N TYR A 108 12.51 -29.58 19.64
CA TYR A 108 13.36 -30.61 20.21
C TYR A 108 13.69 -30.32 21.67
N PHE A 109 14.29 -31.30 22.31
CA PHE A 109 14.87 -31.15 23.63
C PHE A 109 16.08 -32.06 23.81
N GLY A 110 16.96 -31.70 24.74
CA GLY A 110 18.08 -32.53 25.13
C GLY A 110 18.44 -32.33 26.60
N ASN A 111 19.25 -33.23 27.13
CA ASN A 111 19.61 -33.25 28.55
C ASN A 111 21.14 -33.22 28.79
N GLU A 112 21.54 -33.09 30.05
CA GLU A 112 22.95 -33.04 30.48
C GLU A 112 23.71 -34.37 30.24
N ASN A 113 23.01 -35.49 30.02
CA ASN A 113 23.62 -36.76 29.64
C ASN A 113 24.01 -36.82 28.16
N GLY A 114 23.49 -35.89 27.34
CA GLY A 114 23.68 -35.86 25.90
C GLY A 114 22.59 -36.58 25.11
N ASP A 115 21.49 -36.99 25.77
CA ASP A 115 20.32 -37.52 25.08
C ASP A 115 19.59 -36.37 24.40
N PHE A 116 19.10 -36.61 23.18
CA PHE A 116 18.45 -35.60 22.36
C PHE A 116 17.27 -36.20 21.61
N THR A 117 16.15 -35.49 21.56
CA THR A 117 15.00 -35.84 20.75
C THR A 117 14.55 -34.64 19.94
N MET A 118 14.40 -34.82 18.63
CA MET A 118 13.81 -33.84 17.72
C MET A 118 12.54 -34.34 17.05
N LEU A 119 11.59 -33.42 16.87
CA LEU A 119 10.34 -33.64 16.15
C LEU A 119 10.31 -32.71 14.93
N VAL A 120 10.09 -33.28 13.75
CA VAL A 120 10.14 -32.56 12.46
C VAL A 120 8.85 -32.78 11.68
N PRO A 121 8.12 -31.72 11.31
CA PRO A 121 6.96 -31.84 10.43
C PRO A 121 7.41 -32.18 8.99
N LEU A 122 6.70 -33.11 8.36
CA LEU A 122 6.98 -33.57 6.99
C LEU A 122 5.90 -33.08 6.01
N PHE A 123 5.49 -31.81 6.13
CA PHE A 123 4.37 -31.26 5.36
C PHE A 123 4.73 -30.89 3.91
N ASN A 124 6.02 -30.78 3.60
CA ASN A 124 6.49 -30.42 2.26
C ASN A 124 7.44 -31.50 1.71
N GLU A 125 7.53 -31.58 0.38
CA GLU A 125 8.35 -32.58 -0.31
C GLU A 125 9.85 -32.41 -0.02
N GLN A 126 10.31 -31.18 0.22
CA GLN A 126 11.72 -30.91 0.52
C GLN A 126 12.15 -31.57 1.85
N SER A 127 11.32 -31.50 2.90
CA SER A 127 11.60 -32.15 4.17
C SER A 127 11.51 -33.67 4.05
N LYS A 128 10.51 -34.21 3.33
CA LYS A 128 10.43 -35.65 3.05
C LYS A 128 11.67 -36.16 2.32
N GLN A 129 12.12 -35.48 1.28
CA GLN A 129 13.33 -35.85 0.53
C GLN A 129 14.59 -35.79 1.40
N ARG A 130 14.74 -34.73 2.21
CA ARG A 130 15.88 -34.56 3.12
C ARG A 130 16.05 -35.73 4.08
N TYR A 131 14.95 -36.21 4.64
CA TYR A 131 14.95 -37.32 5.60
C TYR A 131 14.69 -38.68 4.98
N GLN A 132 14.60 -38.77 3.64
CA GLN A 132 14.25 -40.01 2.91
C GLN A 132 12.97 -40.65 3.46
N ALA A 133 11.99 -39.81 3.81
CA ALA A 133 10.77 -40.23 4.47
C ALA A 133 9.82 -40.96 3.49
N PRO A 134 9.04 -41.93 3.98
CA PRO A 134 7.89 -42.47 3.24
C PRO A 134 6.93 -41.38 2.78
N GLN A 135 6.21 -41.63 1.69
CA GLN A 135 5.30 -40.63 1.12
C GLN A 135 4.17 -40.25 2.10
N GLU A 136 3.70 -41.21 2.89
CA GLU A 136 2.63 -41.08 3.89
C GLU A 136 3.12 -40.45 5.21
N ALA A 137 4.43 -40.26 5.38
CA ALA A 137 4.98 -39.71 6.60
C ALA A 137 4.57 -38.24 6.79
N HIS A 138 4.06 -37.94 7.99
CA HIS A 138 3.56 -36.63 8.39
C HIS A 138 4.44 -35.98 9.47
N LEU A 139 5.06 -36.80 10.32
CA LEU A 139 5.96 -36.37 11.39
C LEU A 139 7.15 -37.34 11.50
N LEU A 140 8.34 -36.81 11.72
CA LEU A 140 9.53 -37.57 12.09
C LEU A 140 9.87 -37.28 13.55
N ILE A 141 10.20 -38.34 14.29
CA ILE A 141 10.84 -38.27 15.61
C ILE A 141 12.23 -38.88 15.46
N ASN A 142 13.28 -38.15 15.85
CA ASN A 142 14.64 -38.67 15.88
C ASN A 142 15.21 -38.51 17.28
N GLU A 143 15.58 -39.63 17.88
CA GLU A 143 16.19 -39.72 19.21
C GLU A 143 17.65 -40.16 19.06
N THR A 144 18.57 -39.44 19.69
CA THR A 144 20.00 -39.70 19.58
C THR A 144 20.68 -39.72 20.93
N LEU A 145 21.73 -40.54 21.05
CA LEU A 145 22.62 -40.61 22.20
C LEU A 145 24.05 -40.28 21.76
N VAL A 146 24.83 -39.74 22.69
CA VAL A 146 26.25 -39.38 22.48
C VAL A 146 27.15 -40.54 22.03
N ASN A 147 26.73 -41.78 22.25
CA ASN A 147 27.46 -42.98 21.82
C ASN A 147 27.29 -43.31 20.32
N GLY A 148 26.56 -42.48 19.56
CA GLY A 148 26.29 -42.67 18.14
C GLY A 148 24.98 -43.37 17.83
N TYR A 149 24.24 -43.85 18.83
CA TYR A 149 22.90 -44.40 18.63
C TYR A 149 21.94 -43.31 18.16
N SER A 150 21.16 -43.63 17.12
CA SER A 150 20.05 -42.81 16.63
C SER A 150 18.88 -43.70 16.24
N ARG A 151 17.67 -43.35 16.67
CA ARG A 151 16.41 -43.99 16.31
C ARG A 151 15.53 -42.97 15.62
N ILE A 152 15.17 -43.24 14.38
CA ILE A 152 14.28 -42.41 13.57
C ILE A 152 12.95 -43.15 13.41
N THR A 153 11.86 -42.52 13.84
CA THR A 153 10.49 -43.02 13.71
C THR A 153 9.69 -42.07 12.83
N PHE A 154 9.13 -42.60 11.74
CA PHE A 154 8.20 -41.90 10.86
C PHE A 154 6.78 -42.26 11.27
N LEU A 155 5.95 -41.22 11.43
CA LEU A 155 4.55 -41.33 11.83
C LEU A 155 3.66 -40.82 10.69
N ASP A 156 2.49 -41.45 10.50
CA ASP A 156 1.46 -40.96 9.59
C ASP A 156 0.67 -39.77 10.18
N GLN A 157 -0.34 -39.29 9.44
CA GLN A 157 -1.22 -38.18 9.87
C GLN A 157 -2.02 -38.45 11.16
N HIS A 158 -2.17 -39.72 11.56
CA HIS A 158 -2.83 -40.13 12.80
C HIS A 158 -1.83 -40.40 13.93
N PHE A 159 -0.56 -40.10 13.70
CA PHE A 159 0.57 -40.38 14.59
C PHE A 159 0.80 -41.87 14.85
N ILE A 160 0.46 -42.72 13.88
CA ILE A 160 0.76 -44.15 13.92
C ILE A 160 2.14 -44.38 13.29
N PRO A 161 3.06 -45.12 13.94
CA PRO A 161 4.36 -45.47 13.37
C PRO A 161 4.22 -46.27 12.08
N ILE A 162 4.83 -45.80 11.00
CA ILE A 162 4.82 -46.45 9.67
C ILE A 162 6.19 -47.00 9.28
N GLN A 163 7.28 -46.41 9.80
CA GLN A 163 8.64 -46.90 9.60
C GLN A 163 9.52 -46.48 10.78
N GLN A 164 10.42 -47.37 11.19
CA GLN A 164 11.46 -47.08 12.19
C GLN A 164 12.82 -47.53 11.65
N THR A 165 13.87 -46.77 11.92
CA THR A 165 15.24 -47.08 11.50
C THR A 165 16.20 -46.73 12.64
N GLU A 166 17.21 -47.59 12.85
CA GLU A 166 18.23 -47.41 13.88
C GLU A 166 19.62 -47.34 13.28
N HIS A 167 20.44 -46.43 13.80
CA HIS A 167 21.82 -46.18 13.41
C HIS A 167 22.72 -46.18 14.64
N HIS A 168 24.01 -46.48 14.47
CA HIS A 168 24.99 -46.54 15.57
C HIS A 168 26.24 -45.68 15.33
N ASP A 169 26.24 -44.90 14.26
CA ASP A 169 27.36 -44.12 13.74
C ASP A 169 26.99 -42.63 13.54
N THR A 170 25.98 -42.15 14.27
CA THR A 170 25.49 -40.77 14.22
C THR A 170 25.85 -40.03 15.52
N PRO A 171 27.14 -39.74 15.79
CA PRO A 171 27.52 -39.06 17.02
C PRO A 171 26.96 -37.63 17.02
N PHE A 172 26.01 -37.38 17.92
CA PHE A 172 25.43 -36.06 18.14
C PHE A 172 25.47 -35.75 19.65
N ASP A 173 26.09 -34.63 20.01
CA ASP A 173 26.10 -34.14 21.40
C ASP A 173 25.35 -32.79 21.45
N PRO A 174 24.15 -32.73 22.07
CA PRO A 174 23.41 -31.48 22.19
C PRO A 174 24.14 -30.45 23.04
N ARG A 175 25.01 -30.85 23.98
CA ARG A 175 25.57 -29.96 25.02
C ARG A 175 26.59 -28.97 24.49
N VAL A 176 27.23 -29.30 23.37
CA VAL A 176 28.18 -28.42 22.68
C VAL A 176 27.50 -27.51 21.65
N ARG A 177 26.19 -27.67 21.44
CA ARG A 177 25.45 -26.90 20.43
C ARG A 177 25.07 -25.52 20.98
N PRO A 178 25.07 -24.47 20.13
CA PRO A 178 24.78 -23.10 20.57
C PRO A 178 23.48 -22.95 21.37
N TRP A 179 22.40 -23.63 20.95
CA TRP A 179 21.11 -23.58 21.64
C TRP A 179 21.16 -24.11 23.07
N PHE A 180 21.93 -25.17 23.33
CA PHE A 180 22.06 -25.75 24.66
C PHE A 180 22.93 -24.86 25.57
N VAL A 181 24.05 -24.35 25.03
CA VAL A 181 24.98 -23.47 25.74
C VAL A 181 24.37 -22.10 26.05
N ASN A 182 23.53 -21.59 25.14
CA ASN A 182 22.88 -20.29 25.29
C ASN A 182 21.78 -20.32 26.36
N ALA A 183 21.08 -21.45 26.54
CA ALA A 183 20.03 -21.60 27.54
C ALA A 183 20.59 -21.55 28.98
N LYS A 184 20.31 -20.46 29.70
CA LYS A 184 20.79 -20.24 31.08
C LYS A 184 19.80 -20.77 32.13
N SER A 185 20.29 -20.90 33.36
CA SER A 185 19.56 -21.39 34.54
C SER A 185 18.40 -20.51 35.00
N ASP A 186 18.30 -19.27 34.50
CA ASP A 186 17.17 -18.38 34.77
C ASP A 186 15.89 -18.78 34.01
N GLY A 187 15.96 -19.77 33.12
CA GLY A 187 14.82 -20.28 32.38
C GLY A 187 14.31 -19.35 31.28
N ALA A 188 14.94 -18.21 31.04
CA ALA A 188 14.52 -17.26 30.01
C ALA A 188 14.82 -17.79 28.60
N ILE A 189 13.88 -17.57 27.68
CA ILE A 189 14.05 -17.89 26.26
C ILE A 189 15.12 -17.00 25.66
N ARG A 190 16.06 -17.61 24.95
CA ARG A 190 17.13 -16.92 24.23
C ARG A 190 17.22 -17.38 22.79
N LEU A 191 17.69 -16.47 21.93
CA LEU A 191 17.99 -16.71 20.53
C LEU A 191 19.49 -16.92 20.38
N THR A 192 19.90 -17.93 19.62
CA THR A 192 21.31 -18.13 19.25
C THR A 192 21.73 -17.17 18.15
N GLU A 193 23.03 -16.93 18.03
CA GLU A 193 23.59 -16.46 16.75
C GLU A 193 23.36 -17.52 15.66
N PRO A 194 23.39 -17.14 14.37
CA PRO A 194 23.28 -18.09 13.27
C PRO A 194 24.36 -19.18 13.31
N TYR A 195 23.96 -20.44 13.16
CA TYR A 195 24.87 -21.58 13.10
C TYR A 195 24.33 -22.66 12.17
N PHE A 196 25.20 -23.61 11.79
CA PHE A 196 24.83 -24.70 10.90
C PHE A 196 24.12 -25.83 11.66
N PHE A 197 22.89 -26.15 11.28
CA PHE A 197 22.10 -27.23 11.86
C PHE A 197 22.56 -28.60 11.34
N TYR A 198 22.90 -29.50 12.26
CA TYR A 198 23.47 -30.82 11.95
C TYR A 198 22.52 -31.71 11.12
N PHE A 199 21.26 -31.86 11.53
CA PHE A 199 20.29 -32.73 10.85
C PHE A 199 19.62 -32.07 9.64
N ILE A 200 19.53 -30.73 9.63
CA ILE A 200 18.82 -29.97 8.59
C ILE A 200 19.76 -29.60 7.42
N ASN A 201 21.07 -29.57 7.66
CA ASN A 201 22.10 -29.14 6.71
C ASN A 201 21.86 -27.72 6.15
N GLN A 202 21.43 -26.80 7.01
CA GLN A 202 21.20 -25.40 6.67
C GLN A 202 21.63 -24.50 7.83
N TYR A 203 21.92 -23.24 7.52
CA TYR A 203 22.10 -22.22 8.52
C TYR A 203 20.75 -21.80 9.11
N GLY A 204 20.74 -21.54 10.41
CA GLY A 204 19.56 -21.07 11.10
C GLY A 204 19.86 -20.56 12.49
N VAL A 205 18.79 -20.23 13.20
CA VAL A 205 18.80 -19.77 14.59
C VAL A 205 17.83 -20.59 15.42
N SER A 206 18.15 -20.73 16.70
CA SER A 206 17.34 -21.49 17.64
C SER A 206 16.84 -20.60 18.76
N LEU A 207 15.54 -20.68 19.03
CA LEU A 207 14.97 -20.23 20.31
C LEU A 207 15.09 -21.38 21.29
N SER A 208 15.60 -21.12 22.49
CA SER A 208 15.84 -22.17 23.49
C SER A 208 15.68 -21.68 24.92
N ARG A 209 15.29 -22.58 25.82
CA ARG A 209 15.22 -22.33 27.27
C ARG A 209 15.41 -23.60 28.08
N ARG A 210 15.77 -23.44 29.36
CA ARG A 210 15.86 -24.56 30.32
C ARG A 210 14.49 -24.96 30.86
N SER A 211 14.34 -26.26 31.11
CA SER A 211 13.22 -26.87 31.84
C SER A 211 13.17 -26.38 33.29
N LEU A 212 12.04 -26.59 33.96
CA LEU A 212 11.84 -26.18 35.36
C LEU A 212 12.88 -26.77 36.31
N ASP A 213 13.24 -28.03 36.12
CA ASP A 213 14.26 -28.74 36.91
C ASP A 213 15.70 -28.45 36.47
N GLN A 214 15.86 -27.63 35.42
CA GLN A 214 17.11 -27.22 34.79
C GLN A 214 17.95 -28.35 34.16
N LYS A 215 17.44 -29.59 34.11
CA LYS A 215 18.17 -30.75 33.57
C LYS A 215 18.04 -30.92 32.06
N LYS A 216 17.09 -30.20 31.45
CA LYS A 216 16.80 -30.27 30.03
C LYS A 216 16.77 -28.88 29.43
N VAL A 217 17.08 -28.81 28.14
CA VAL A 217 16.89 -27.62 27.32
C VAL A 217 15.91 -27.99 26.23
N VAL A 218 14.89 -27.16 26.04
CA VAL A 218 13.96 -27.25 24.91
C VAL A 218 14.35 -26.21 23.86
N GLY A 219 14.18 -26.53 22.59
CA GLY A 219 14.51 -25.64 21.50
C GLY A 219 13.56 -25.75 20.31
N ALA A 220 13.56 -24.69 19.51
CA ALA A 220 12.81 -24.56 18.27
C ALA A 220 13.71 -23.89 17.22
N ASP A 221 13.78 -24.48 16.04
CA ASP A 221 14.68 -24.02 14.96
C ASP A 221 13.94 -23.33 13.82
N PHE A 222 14.59 -22.29 13.33
CA PHE A 222 14.22 -21.56 12.11
C PHE A 222 15.43 -21.50 11.21
N THR A 223 15.27 -21.85 9.94
CA THR A 223 16.32 -21.66 8.93
C THR A 223 16.32 -20.20 8.49
N LEU A 224 17.49 -19.67 8.12
CA LEU A 224 17.59 -18.27 7.65
C LEU A 224 16.78 -18.07 6.35
N ASP A 225 16.72 -19.10 5.51
CA ASP A 225 15.89 -19.12 4.31
C ASP A 225 14.40 -19.08 4.65
N GLY A 226 13.95 -19.89 5.62
CA GLY A 226 12.55 -19.88 6.07
C GLY A 226 12.13 -18.54 6.66
N LEU A 227 12.99 -17.89 7.44
CA LEU A 227 12.73 -16.54 7.93
C LEU A 227 12.69 -15.51 6.79
N SER A 228 13.49 -15.68 5.74
CA SER A 228 13.49 -14.79 4.56
C SER A 228 12.23 -14.96 3.73
N GLU A 229 11.76 -16.20 3.55
CA GLU A 229 10.48 -16.49 2.94
C GLU A 229 9.33 -15.87 3.74
N GLN A 230 9.39 -15.97 5.08
CA GLN A 230 8.44 -15.30 5.96
C GLN A 230 8.43 -13.78 5.75
N LEU A 231 9.59 -13.12 5.68
CA LEU A 231 9.64 -11.68 5.39
C LEU A 231 9.05 -11.35 4.02
N SER A 232 9.33 -12.17 3.01
CA SER A 232 8.81 -11.95 1.64
C SER A 232 7.28 -11.92 1.59
N ASN A 233 6.62 -12.76 2.40
CA ASN A 233 5.16 -12.84 2.48
C ASN A 233 4.52 -11.69 3.28
N ILE A 234 5.31 -10.89 4.00
CA ILE A 234 4.83 -9.72 4.77
C ILE A 234 5.15 -8.40 4.04
N ALA A 235 6.00 -8.44 3.01
CA ALA A 235 6.31 -7.27 2.19
C ALA A 235 5.06 -6.77 1.43
N TYR A 236 4.88 -5.45 1.37
CA TYR A 236 3.66 -4.83 0.83
C TYR A 236 3.82 -4.16 -0.54
N THR A 237 5.05 -3.95 -1.02
CA THR A 237 5.34 -3.61 -2.43
C THR A 237 6.44 -4.50 -2.97
N ALA A 238 6.48 -4.69 -4.29
CA ALA A 238 7.48 -5.50 -4.97
C ALA A 238 8.92 -5.00 -4.78
N ASN A 239 9.13 -3.71 -4.47
CA ASN A 239 10.45 -3.14 -4.24
C ASN A 239 10.72 -2.80 -2.76
N THR A 240 9.83 -3.19 -1.85
CA THR A 240 10.09 -3.04 -0.41
C THR A 240 11.23 -3.97 -0.04
N GLN A 241 12.27 -3.39 0.57
CA GLN A 241 13.40 -4.11 1.13
C GLN A 241 13.15 -4.32 2.61
N LEU A 242 13.29 -5.57 3.07
CA LEU A 242 13.18 -5.95 4.47
C LEU A 242 14.46 -6.67 4.90
N ALA A 243 14.87 -6.44 6.13
CA ALA A 243 15.92 -7.23 6.77
C ALA A 243 15.69 -7.36 8.26
N LEU A 244 15.91 -8.56 8.77
CA LEU A 244 15.80 -8.88 10.18
C LEU A 244 17.20 -9.11 10.75
N PHE A 245 17.50 -8.44 11.85
CA PHE A 245 18.76 -8.56 12.56
C PHE A 245 18.56 -8.93 14.02
N ASP A 246 19.57 -9.53 14.62
CA ASP A 246 19.68 -9.63 16.07
C ASP A 246 20.13 -8.29 16.70
N GLN A 247 20.38 -8.29 18.01
CA GLN A 247 20.86 -7.11 18.74
C GLN A 247 22.29 -6.68 18.36
N ASN A 248 23.06 -7.58 17.75
CA ASN A 248 24.44 -7.35 17.30
C ASN A 248 24.50 -6.92 15.82
N PHE A 249 23.35 -6.68 15.18
CA PHE A 249 23.23 -6.39 13.75
C PHE A 249 23.69 -7.55 12.83
N GLN A 250 23.64 -8.79 13.32
CA GLN A 250 23.82 -9.97 12.50
C GLN A 250 22.55 -10.25 11.69
N LEU A 251 22.70 -10.47 10.38
CA LEU A 251 21.57 -10.71 9.48
C LEU A 251 20.96 -12.09 9.73
N LEU A 252 19.66 -12.12 10.01
CA LEU A 252 18.87 -13.34 10.23
C LEU A 252 17.96 -13.66 9.06
N ALA A 253 17.44 -12.65 8.37
CA ALA A 253 16.58 -12.81 7.21
C ALA A 253 16.60 -11.56 6.33
N GLN A 254 16.28 -11.72 5.05
CA GLN A 254 16.22 -10.60 4.12
C GLN A 254 15.20 -10.82 3.00
N HIS A 255 14.70 -9.73 2.43
CA HIS A 255 13.87 -9.75 1.24
C HIS A 255 14.19 -8.54 0.34
N ASN A 256 14.38 -8.79 -0.95
CA ASN A 256 14.77 -7.79 -1.97
C ASN A 256 16.05 -7.02 -1.65
N THR A 257 16.99 -7.65 -0.94
CA THR A 257 18.28 -7.02 -0.62
C THR A 257 19.43 -7.78 -1.29
N SER A 258 20.55 -7.10 -1.49
CA SER A 258 21.80 -7.74 -1.92
C SER A 258 22.59 -8.34 -0.75
N MET A 259 22.03 -8.34 0.46
CA MET A 259 22.72 -8.87 1.63
C MET A 259 22.74 -10.40 1.61
N THR A 260 23.89 -10.96 1.92
CA THR A 260 24.11 -12.40 2.03
C THR A 260 24.27 -12.81 3.48
N PHE A 261 23.77 -13.99 3.83
CA PHE A 261 24.13 -14.63 5.09
C PHE A 261 25.64 -14.89 5.10
N ARG A 262 26.30 -14.56 6.22
CA ARG A 262 27.74 -14.81 6.38
C ARG A 262 27.96 -15.99 7.32
N GLU A 263 29.00 -16.75 6.98
CA GLU A 263 29.69 -17.64 7.90
C GLU A 263 30.25 -16.82 9.08
N PRO A 264 30.00 -17.18 10.35
CA PRO A 264 30.45 -16.41 11.53
C PRO A 264 31.96 -16.15 11.63
N SER A 265 32.79 -16.81 10.81
CA SER A 265 34.26 -16.80 10.88
C SER A 265 34.95 -15.75 10.00
N SER A 266 34.24 -15.07 9.08
CA SER A 266 34.82 -14.03 8.24
C SER A 266 34.75 -12.65 8.92
N GLY A 267 35.83 -12.20 9.54
CA GLY A 267 35.95 -10.94 10.31
C GLY A 267 35.79 -9.63 9.52
N ASP A 268 35.02 -9.60 8.44
CA ASP A 268 34.73 -8.40 7.65
C ASP A 268 33.50 -7.64 8.18
N GLN A 269 33.54 -6.31 8.08
CA GLN A 269 32.53 -5.38 8.60
C GLN A 269 31.11 -5.73 8.12
N THR A 270 30.15 -5.68 9.05
CA THR A 270 28.79 -6.25 9.00
C THR A 270 28.04 -5.98 7.68
N PRO A 271 27.22 -6.92 7.17
CA PRO A 271 26.38 -6.74 5.97
C PRO A 271 25.51 -5.47 6.03
N PHE A 272 25.14 -5.08 7.26
CA PHE A 272 24.41 -3.88 7.59
C PHE A 272 25.10 -2.60 7.09
N SER A 273 26.42 -2.44 7.31
CA SER A 273 27.17 -1.21 7.02
C SER A 273 27.26 -0.85 5.53
N SER A 274 27.21 -1.86 4.65
CA SER A 274 27.20 -1.70 3.20
C SER A 274 25.79 -1.68 2.60
N SER A 275 24.75 -1.85 3.42
CA SER A 275 23.37 -1.94 2.97
C SER A 275 22.68 -0.58 2.95
N ILE A 276 21.49 -0.54 2.33
CA ILE A 276 20.58 0.60 2.39
C ILE A 276 20.22 1.00 3.83
N PHE A 277 20.30 0.05 4.77
CA PHE A 277 19.93 0.24 6.16
C PHE A 277 21.05 0.86 7.02
N ALA A 278 22.28 0.98 6.49
CA ALA A 278 23.39 1.64 7.21
C ALA A 278 23.05 3.09 7.61
N ASN A 279 22.26 3.77 6.79
CA ASN A 279 21.77 5.13 7.04
C ASN A 279 20.71 5.21 8.17
N LEU A 280 20.16 4.05 8.57
CA LEU A 280 19.21 3.89 9.66
C LEU A 280 19.97 3.43 10.90
N THR A 281 20.66 4.34 11.59
CA THR A 281 21.44 4.05 12.81
C THR A 281 20.60 3.39 13.93
N SER A 282 21.24 2.64 14.84
CA SER A 282 20.62 2.03 16.03
C SER A 282 19.80 2.99 16.90
N GLU A 283 20.17 4.27 16.94
CA GLU A 283 19.43 5.31 17.67
C GLU A 283 18.04 5.60 17.05
N ALA A 284 17.91 5.42 15.73
CA ALA A 284 16.63 5.53 15.02
C ALA A 284 15.73 4.32 15.32
N ALA A 285 16.30 3.13 15.58
CA ALA A 285 15.54 1.95 15.97
C ALA A 285 14.83 2.11 17.31
N LYS A 286 15.46 2.81 18.27
CA LYS A 286 14.86 3.09 19.59
C LYS A 286 13.74 4.12 19.54
N LYS A 287 13.82 5.09 18.63
CA LYS A 287 12.79 6.13 18.47
C LYS A 287 11.76 5.80 17.40
N SER A 288 11.97 4.71 16.64
CA SER A 288 11.09 4.27 15.54
C SER A 288 10.77 5.40 14.55
N THR A 289 11.73 6.30 14.32
CA THR A 289 11.50 7.48 13.49
C THR A 289 11.69 7.16 12.02
N LEU A 290 10.65 7.42 11.22
CA LEU A 290 10.73 7.40 9.77
C LEU A 290 11.80 8.37 9.28
N LYS A 291 12.66 7.91 8.38
CA LYS A 291 13.66 8.72 7.71
C LYS A 291 13.50 8.59 6.21
N THR A 292 13.55 9.74 5.54
CA THR A 292 13.78 9.80 4.10
C THR A 292 15.28 9.92 3.86
N PHE A 293 15.82 9.10 2.96
CA PHE A 293 17.23 9.12 2.62
C PHE A 293 17.41 8.72 1.15
N THR A 294 18.57 9.03 0.59
CA THR A 294 18.92 8.69 -0.78
C THR A 294 19.88 7.49 -0.81
N PHE A 295 19.62 6.54 -1.69
CA PHE A 295 20.48 5.39 -1.92
C PHE A 295 20.42 5.00 -3.40
N ALA A 296 21.59 4.84 -4.03
CA ALA A 296 21.72 4.57 -5.46
C ALA A 296 20.89 5.52 -6.35
N ASP A 297 21.00 6.83 -6.11
CA ASP A 297 20.28 7.91 -6.81
C ASP A 297 18.74 7.84 -6.77
N GLN A 298 18.19 7.03 -5.87
CA GLN A 298 16.76 6.90 -5.61
C GLN A 298 16.42 7.38 -4.19
N SER A 299 15.25 7.99 -4.02
CA SER A 299 14.72 8.40 -2.70
C SER A 299 13.96 7.24 -2.05
N TRP A 300 14.27 6.99 -0.79
CA TRP A 300 13.72 5.90 0.01
C TRP A 300 13.14 6.43 1.31
N ILE A 301 12.08 5.80 1.76
CA ILE A 301 11.50 6.01 3.09
C ILE A 301 11.67 4.70 3.85
N GLY A 302 12.30 4.78 5.02
CA GLY A 302 12.55 3.60 5.84
C GLY A 302 12.69 3.92 7.32
N ALA A 303 12.61 2.87 8.12
CA ALA A 303 12.87 2.91 9.55
C ALA A 303 13.35 1.55 10.04
N ASN A 304 13.99 1.59 11.21
CA ASN A 304 14.29 0.39 11.98
C ASN A 304 13.31 0.31 13.13
N SER A 305 12.91 -0.91 13.45
CA SER A 305 11.94 -1.19 14.48
C SER A 305 12.44 -2.30 15.38
N LEU A 306 12.25 -2.12 16.69
CA LEU A 306 12.59 -3.14 17.67
C LEU A 306 11.39 -4.06 17.91
N ILE A 307 11.51 -5.32 17.52
CA ILE A 307 10.52 -6.36 17.78
C ILE A 307 10.92 -7.08 19.07
N LYS A 308 10.08 -6.98 20.10
CA LYS A 308 10.27 -7.68 21.37
C LYS A 308 9.49 -9.00 21.35
N LEU A 309 10.20 -10.12 21.25
CA LEU A 309 9.60 -11.45 21.25
C LEU A 309 9.49 -12.03 22.67
N SER A 310 10.52 -11.81 23.49
CA SER A 310 10.57 -12.16 24.91
C SER A 310 11.41 -11.11 25.66
N PRO A 311 11.51 -11.14 27.00
CA PRO A 311 12.37 -10.20 27.74
C PRO A 311 13.83 -10.16 27.25
N GLU A 312 14.38 -11.31 26.86
CA GLU A 312 15.77 -11.46 26.42
C GLU A 312 15.91 -11.55 24.88
N VAL A 313 14.81 -11.71 24.14
CA VAL A 313 14.83 -11.80 22.68
C VAL A 313 14.22 -10.55 22.07
N ASN A 314 15.09 -9.66 21.61
CA ASN A 314 14.74 -8.49 20.84
C ASN A 314 15.42 -8.56 19.47
N LEU A 315 14.66 -8.28 18.41
CA LEU A 315 15.12 -8.28 17.03
C LEU A 315 14.96 -6.88 16.44
N ILE A 316 15.78 -6.56 15.45
CA ILE A 316 15.70 -5.31 14.71
C ILE A 316 15.17 -5.62 13.31
N LEU A 317 13.97 -5.13 13.01
CA LEU A 317 13.41 -5.18 11.67
C LEU A 317 13.70 -3.86 10.97
N ALA A 318 14.54 -3.91 9.95
CA ALA A 318 14.79 -2.80 9.05
C ALA A 318 13.90 -2.93 7.82
N HIS A 319 13.25 -1.83 7.44
CA HIS A 319 12.47 -1.76 6.21
C HIS A 319 12.76 -0.46 5.46
N ALA A 320 12.77 -0.55 4.14
CA ALA A 320 12.95 0.58 3.25
C ALA A 320 12.11 0.37 1.99
N THR A 321 11.36 1.39 1.59
CA THR A 321 10.53 1.33 0.37
C THR A 321 10.82 2.56 -0.48
N PRO A 322 10.93 2.42 -1.80
CA PRO A 322 11.14 3.56 -2.68
C PRO A 322 10.00 4.55 -2.58
N GLU A 323 10.30 5.84 -2.45
CA GLU A 323 9.29 6.90 -2.35
C GLU A 323 8.30 6.85 -3.52
N ASN A 324 8.80 6.56 -4.73
CA ASN A 324 8.00 6.43 -5.95
C ASN A 324 6.93 5.33 -5.88
N ASP A 325 7.19 4.20 -5.21
CA ASP A 325 6.23 3.10 -5.09
C ASP A 325 5.01 3.52 -4.26
N LEU A 326 5.23 4.39 -3.27
CA LEU A 326 4.18 4.86 -2.38
C LEU A 326 3.46 6.05 -3.01
N MET A 327 4.21 6.88 -3.76
CA MET A 327 3.65 7.95 -4.57
C MET A 327 2.88 7.44 -5.77
N ALA A 328 3.15 6.25 -6.33
CA ALA A 328 2.47 5.75 -7.52
C ALA A 328 0.94 5.69 -7.34
N THR A 329 0.49 5.18 -6.18
CA THR A 329 -0.94 5.16 -5.81
C THR A 329 -1.51 6.58 -5.74
N LEU A 330 -0.74 7.54 -5.23
CA LEU A 330 -1.17 8.92 -5.01
C LEU A 330 -1.11 9.79 -6.28
N LEU A 331 -0.13 9.57 -7.15
CA LEU A 331 -0.02 10.20 -8.46
C LEU A 331 -1.21 9.81 -9.35
N SER A 332 -1.71 8.58 -9.23
CA SER A 332 -2.94 8.18 -9.93
C SER A 332 -4.16 8.99 -9.50
N ILE A 333 -4.22 9.44 -8.23
CA ILE A 333 -5.30 10.32 -7.72
C ILE A 333 -5.16 11.72 -8.31
N ARG A 334 -3.93 12.27 -8.35
CA ARG A 334 -3.65 13.55 -8.99
C ARG A 334 -4.07 13.55 -10.46
N ASP A 335 -3.72 12.51 -11.20
CA ASP A 335 -4.01 12.44 -12.64
C ASP A 335 -5.52 12.34 -12.90
N LYS A 336 -6.26 11.61 -12.07
CA LYS A 336 -7.73 11.58 -12.11
C LYS A 336 -8.35 12.96 -11.80
N GLN A 337 -7.80 13.70 -10.85
CA GLN A 337 -8.27 15.05 -10.52
C GLN A 337 -8.02 16.03 -11.68
N ILE A 338 -6.83 15.97 -12.31
CA ILE A 338 -6.51 16.81 -13.47
C ILE A 338 -7.45 16.49 -14.63
N PHE A 339 -7.69 15.21 -14.90
CA PHE A 339 -8.63 14.79 -15.94
C PHE A 339 -10.05 15.29 -15.66
N LEU A 340 -10.56 15.13 -14.44
CA LEU A 340 -11.88 15.61 -14.05
C LEU A 340 -11.98 17.14 -14.16
N ALA A 341 -10.93 17.88 -13.76
CA ALA A 341 -10.88 19.33 -13.88
C ALA A 341 -10.92 19.78 -15.36
N LEU A 342 -10.11 19.17 -16.23
CA LEU A 342 -10.13 19.45 -17.68
C LEU A 342 -11.49 19.13 -18.31
N PHE A 343 -12.12 18.03 -17.87
CA PHE A 343 -13.46 17.66 -18.32
C PHE A 343 -14.51 18.70 -17.91
N MET A 344 -14.51 19.14 -16.64
CA MET A 344 -15.41 20.22 -16.18
C MET A 344 -15.17 21.53 -16.92
N LEU A 345 -13.91 21.90 -17.18
CA LEU A 345 -13.55 23.12 -17.92
C LEU A 345 -14.08 23.05 -19.36
N SER A 346 -14.01 21.89 -19.99
CA SER A 346 -14.56 21.63 -21.32
C SER A 346 -16.09 21.77 -21.35
N ILE A 347 -16.78 21.26 -20.33
CA ILE A 347 -18.23 21.42 -20.16
C ILE A 347 -18.60 22.89 -19.94
N SER A 348 -17.87 23.60 -19.07
CA SER A 348 -18.09 25.02 -18.82
C SER A 348 -17.90 25.85 -20.09
N PHE A 349 -16.92 25.53 -20.93
CA PHE A 349 -16.74 26.20 -22.23
C PHE A 349 -17.95 26.03 -23.14
N LEU A 350 -18.43 24.80 -23.31
CA LEU A 350 -19.63 24.50 -24.10
C LEU A 350 -20.85 25.25 -23.55
N PHE A 351 -21.00 25.30 -22.22
CA PHE A 351 -22.09 25.99 -21.54
C PHE A 351 -22.04 27.51 -21.74
N VAL A 352 -20.88 28.14 -21.54
CA VAL A 352 -20.68 29.59 -21.78
C VAL A 352 -20.99 29.94 -23.24
N ARG A 353 -20.48 29.15 -24.19
CA ARG A 353 -20.75 29.35 -25.62
C ARG A 353 -22.25 29.24 -25.92
N PHE A 354 -22.95 28.28 -25.32
CA PHE A 354 -24.39 28.11 -25.47
C PHE A 354 -25.17 29.31 -24.93
N VAL A 355 -24.89 29.73 -23.69
CA VAL A 355 -25.57 30.86 -23.02
C VAL A 355 -25.27 32.18 -23.73
N SER A 356 -24.02 32.44 -24.10
CA SER A 356 -23.62 33.67 -24.81
C SER A 356 -24.36 33.80 -26.15
N ASN A 357 -24.44 32.72 -26.92
CA ASN A 357 -25.19 32.72 -28.19
C ASN A 357 -26.70 32.93 -27.99
N ARG A 358 -27.27 32.41 -26.90
CA ARG A 358 -28.69 32.59 -26.56
C ARG A 358 -29.04 34.03 -26.19
N ILE A 359 -28.15 34.74 -25.50
CA ILE A 359 -28.37 36.15 -25.08
C ILE A 359 -28.08 37.12 -26.22
N ALA A 360 -26.95 36.96 -26.90
CA ALA A 360 -26.45 37.99 -27.81
C ALA A 360 -27.13 37.99 -29.18
N LYS A 361 -27.64 36.83 -29.65
CA LYS A 361 -28.28 36.73 -30.97
C LYS A 361 -29.58 37.57 -31.05
N PRO A 362 -30.55 37.44 -30.12
CA PRO A 362 -31.75 38.29 -30.13
C PRO A 362 -31.43 39.78 -29.99
N LEU A 363 -30.42 40.13 -29.20
CA LEU A 363 -30.00 41.52 -29.03
C LEU A 363 -29.41 42.10 -30.32
N SER A 364 -28.59 41.31 -31.03
CA SER A 364 -28.04 41.69 -32.34
C SER A 364 -29.14 41.86 -33.38
N ASP A 365 -30.14 40.98 -33.39
CA ASP A 365 -31.28 41.07 -34.32
C ASP A 365 -32.10 42.35 -34.06
N LEU A 366 -32.33 42.70 -32.79
CA LEU A 366 -33.00 43.95 -32.40
C LEU A 366 -32.23 45.19 -32.86
N VAL A 367 -30.91 45.21 -32.72
CA VAL A 367 -30.06 46.33 -33.18
C VAL A 367 -30.21 46.54 -34.69
N VAL A 368 -30.26 45.45 -35.48
CA VAL A 368 -30.49 45.52 -36.92
C VAL A 368 -31.88 46.10 -37.23
N GLN A 369 -32.92 45.62 -36.54
CA GLN A 369 -34.30 46.09 -36.76
C GLN A 369 -34.48 47.57 -36.40
N THR A 370 -33.94 48.04 -35.25
CA THR A 370 -33.98 49.47 -34.90
C THR A 370 -33.23 50.32 -35.92
N GLY A 371 -32.15 49.81 -36.52
CA GLY A 371 -31.45 50.46 -37.63
C GLY A 371 -32.26 50.57 -38.93
N ASN A 372 -33.25 49.69 -39.15
CA ASN A 372 -34.18 49.80 -40.28
C ASN A 372 -35.28 50.83 -39.99
N ILE A 373 -35.80 50.85 -38.76
CA ILE A 373 -36.76 51.88 -38.29
C ILE A 373 -36.15 53.29 -38.46
N SER A 374 -34.89 53.50 -38.08
CA SER A 374 -34.24 54.82 -38.21
C SER A 374 -34.01 55.26 -39.66
N ARG A 375 -34.01 54.31 -40.59
CA ARG A 375 -33.92 54.57 -42.04
C ARG A 375 -35.30 54.62 -42.72
N PHE A 376 -36.38 54.52 -41.95
CA PHE A 376 -37.76 54.44 -42.45
C PHE A 376 -38.01 53.26 -43.42
N ASP A 377 -37.20 52.20 -43.33
CA ASP A 377 -37.34 50.97 -44.13
C ASP A 377 -38.13 49.93 -43.32
N PHE A 378 -39.45 50.13 -43.28
CA PHE A 378 -40.38 49.30 -42.53
C PHE A 378 -40.69 48.00 -43.29
N GLN A 379 -39.80 47.01 -43.17
CA GLN A 379 -40.06 45.67 -43.67
C GLN A 379 -40.79 44.85 -42.61
N LYS A 380 -41.91 44.21 -42.97
CA LYS A 380 -42.62 43.24 -42.10
C LYS A 380 -41.71 42.05 -41.79
N THR A 381 -40.87 42.17 -40.77
CA THR A 381 -40.00 41.10 -40.29
C THR A 381 -40.57 40.51 -39.01
N ARG A 382 -40.62 39.18 -38.93
CA ARG A 382 -41.06 38.49 -37.71
C ARG A 382 -40.05 38.75 -36.61
N TYR A 383 -40.47 39.45 -35.56
CA TYR A 383 -39.63 39.68 -34.38
C TYR A 383 -39.21 38.37 -33.70
N PRO A 384 -37.91 38.17 -33.40
CA PRO A 384 -37.43 36.95 -32.78
C PRO A 384 -37.93 36.84 -31.34
N LYS A 385 -38.47 35.67 -30.97
CA LYS A 385 -38.89 35.37 -29.59
C LYS A 385 -37.66 35.12 -28.72
N SER A 386 -37.49 35.91 -27.66
CA SER A 386 -36.48 35.67 -26.63
C SER A 386 -37.07 34.89 -25.45
N ILE A 387 -36.25 34.03 -24.82
CA ILE A 387 -36.58 33.36 -23.56
C ILE A 387 -36.33 34.28 -22.36
N ILE A 388 -35.43 35.26 -22.53
CA ILE A 388 -35.06 36.22 -21.50
C ILE A 388 -36.15 37.28 -21.47
N LYS A 389 -36.83 37.40 -20.34
CA LYS A 389 -37.99 38.27 -20.15
C LYS A 389 -37.67 39.71 -20.54
N GLU A 390 -36.54 40.23 -20.07
CA GLU A 390 -36.11 41.61 -20.32
C GLU A 390 -35.91 41.89 -21.82
N VAL A 391 -35.35 40.92 -22.55
CA VAL A 391 -35.15 41.04 -24.01
C VAL A 391 -36.48 40.91 -24.74
N ALA A 392 -37.38 40.03 -24.29
CA ALA A 392 -38.72 39.88 -24.89
C ALA A 392 -39.58 41.14 -24.69
N ASP A 393 -39.54 41.73 -23.49
CA ASP A 393 -40.22 42.99 -23.18
C ASP A 393 -39.70 44.12 -24.08
N LEU A 394 -38.37 44.21 -24.26
CA LEU A 394 -37.76 45.19 -25.16
C LEU A 394 -38.15 44.98 -26.63
N THR A 395 -38.14 43.73 -27.11
CA THR A 395 -38.61 43.39 -28.47
C THR A 395 -40.02 43.89 -28.69
N LYS A 396 -40.92 43.64 -27.73
CA LYS A 396 -42.33 44.06 -27.82
C LYS A 396 -42.49 45.57 -27.83
N SER A 397 -41.71 46.29 -27.03
CA SER A 397 -41.72 47.76 -27.03
C SER A 397 -41.23 48.36 -28.36
N ILE A 398 -40.22 47.76 -28.99
CA ILE A 398 -39.71 48.19 -30.30
C ILE A 398 -40.72 47.88 -31.40
N GLU A 399 -41.37 46.71 -31.37
CA GLU A 399 -42.44 46.32 -32.30
C GLU A 399 -43.62 47.31 -32.25
N LEU A 400 -44.09 47.65 -31.06
CA LEU A 400 -45.15 48.65 -30.87
C LEU A 400 -44.77 50.02 -31.46
N MET A 401 -43.52 50.44 -31.28
CA MET A 401 -43.01 51.71 -31.81
C MET A 401 -42.90 51.71 -33.34
N GLU A 402 -42.46 50.61 -33.95
CA GLU A 402 -42.43 50.47 -35.41
C GLU A 402 -43.84 50.62 -35.98
N HIS A 403 -44.82 49.94 -35.38
CA HIS A 403 -46.22 50.01 -35.79
C HIS A 403 -46.78 51.44 -35.69
N THR A 404 -46.57 52.13 -34.56
CA THR A 404 -47.07 53.50 -34.42
C THR A 404 -46.41 54.48 -35.37
N LEU A 405 -45.11 54.36 -35.65
CA LEU A 405 -44.40 55.18 -36.64
C LEU A 405 -44.90 54.91 -38.07
N HIS A 406 -45.10 53.64 -38.42
CA HIS A 406 -45.63 53.25 -39.72
C HIS A 406 -47.05 53.80 -39.94
N ASP A 407 -47.92 53.67 -38.93
CA ASP A 407 -49.29 54.18 -38.98
C ASP A 407 -49.33 55.72 -39.03
N LEU A 408 -48.49 56.41 -38.25
CA LEU A 408 -48.38 57.86 -38.31
C LEU A 408 -47.93 58.34 -39.69
N LEU A 409 -46.92 57.70 -40.29
CA LEU A 409 -46.45 58.04 -41.63
C LEU A 409 -47.51 57.75 -42.70
N ARG A 410 -48.27 56.67 -42.55
CA ARG A 410 -49.41 56.37 -43.42
C ARG A 410 -50.49 57.44 -43.30
N LEU A 411 -50.87 57.80 -42.07
CA LEU A 411 -51.86 58.85 -41.82
C LEU A 411 -51.41 60.22 -42.35
N LEU A 412 -50.13 60.57 -42.18
CA LEU A 412 -49.56 61.79 -42.76
C LEU A 412 -49.59 61.76 -44.29
N ARG A 413 -49.30 60.61 -44.91
CA ARG A 413 -49.36 60.44 -46.36
C ARG A 413 -50.80 60.49 -46.88
N ASP A 414 -51.74 59.86 -46.19
CA ASP A 414 -53.16 59.89 -46.53
C ASP A 414 -53.71 61.33 -46.37
N ALA A 415 -53.36 62.04 -45.29
CA ALA A 415 -53.73 63.44 -45.06
C ALA A 415 -53.11 64.40 -46.10
N ALA A 416 -51.86 64.19 -46.50
CA ALA A 416 -51.21 64.96 -47.56
C ALA A 416 -51.81 64.64 -48.95
N SER A 417 -52.29 63.42 -49.17
CA SER A 417 -52.98 63.05 -50.42
C SER A 417 -54.44 63.52 -50.49
N ASN A 418 -55.08 63.75 -49.33
CA ASN A 418 -56.47 64.21 -49.20
C ASN A 418 -56.61 65.74 -49.14
N GLN A 419 -55.56 66.51 -49.42
CA GLN A 419 -55.76 67.88 -49.86
C GLN A 419 -56.20 67.86 -51.33
N ASP A 420 -57.50 67.60 -51.53
CA ASP A 420 -58.22 68.00 -52.73
C ASP A 420 -58.05 69.52 -52.87
N PHE A 421 -57.04 69.89 -53.66
CA PHE A 421 -56.77 71.25 -54.12
C PHE A 421 -57.84 71.76 -55.13
N ASP A 422 -58.90 70.98 -55.39
CA ASP A 422 -59.87 71.23 -56.46
C ASP A 422 -61.28 71.70 -56.01
N VAL A 423 -61.57 71.87 -54.72
CA VAL A 423 -62.95 72.23 -54.27
C VAL A 423 -63.15 73.71 -53.91
N PHE A 424 -62.11 74.56 -53.91
CA PHE A 424 -62.25 76.00 -53.56
C PHE A 424 -62.21 77.00 -54.73
N ALA A 425 -62.13 76.54 -55.99
CA ALA A 425 -62.00 77.44 -57.16
C ALA A 425 -63.26 77.57 -58.04
N LYS A 426 -64.47 77.18 -57.59
CA LYS A 426 -65.67 77.20 -58.44
C LYS A 426 -66.98 77.74 -57.83
N THR A 427 -66.89 78.67 -56.89
CA THR A 427 -68.07 79.45 -56.44
C THR A 427 -67.78 80.95 -56.30
N ILE A 428 -67.05 81.53 -57.26
CA ILE A 428 -67.12 82.97 -57.56
C ILE A 428 -67.12 83.13 -59.09
N THR A 429 -68.30 83.05 -59.69
CA THR A 429 -68.75 83.82 -60.85
C THR A 429 -70.26 83.76 -60.90
#